data_AF-A0A850JBU7-F1
#
_entry.id   AF-A0A850JBU7-F1
#
_cell.length_a   1.000
_cell.length_b   1.000
_cell.length_c   1.000
_cell.angle_alpha   90.00
_cell.angle_beta   90.00
_cell.angle_gamma   90.00
#
_symmetry.space_group_name_H-M   'P 1'
#
loop_
_entity.id
_entity.type
_entity.pdbx_description
1 polymer ?
#
loop_
_entity_poly.entity_id
_entity_poly.type
_entity_poly.pdbx_seq_one_letter_code
_entity_poly.pdbx_strand_id
1 'polypeptide(L)' 'MEKWRLTYVVNDGSGMFGLEPAREHAYEVELDTASLRREGPDEQTILEMMRSAVRDHAGEGAVLTDAEEISS' A
#
# COMPACT_ATOMS: atom_id res chain seq x y z
N MET A 1 3.33 -16.59 3.15
CA MET A 1 2.71 -15.33 2.72
C MET A 1 2.00 -14.75 3.93
N GLU A 2 2.26 -13.48 4.23
CA GLU A 2 1.61 -12.72 5.29
C GLU A 2 0.50 -11.88 4.66
N LYS A 3 -0.63 -11.75 5.36
CA LYS A 3 -1.75 -10.94 4.88
C LYS A 3 -1.62 -9.53 5.43
N TRP A 4 -1.77 -8.55 4.55
CA TRP A 4 -1.60 -7.13 4.84
C TRP A 4 -2.85 -6.36 4.42
N ARG A 5 -3.29 -5.42 5.26
CA ARG A 5 -4.26 -4.37 4.91
C ARG A 5 -3.49 -3.12 4.54
N LEU A 6 -3.53 -2.74 3.26
CA LEU A 6 -2.89 -1.55 2.73
C LEU A 6 -3.94 -0.45 2.56
N THR A 7 -3.71 0.69 3.20
CA THR A 7 -4.54 1.89 3.03
C THR A 7 -3.88 2.80 2.01
N TYR A 8 -4.65 3.31 1.07
CA TYR A 8 -4.15 4.18 0.01
C TYR A 8 -5.17 5.26 -0.37
N VAL A 9 -4.66 6.31 -1.01
CA VAL A 9 -5.46 7.35 -1.65
C VAL A 9 -5.17 7.37 -3.14
N VAL A 10 -6.17 7.68 -3.97
CA VAL A 10 -5.95 7.88 -5.42
C VAL A 10 -5.88 9.36 -5.69
N ASN A 11 -4.73 9.83 -6.15
CA ASN A 11 -4.56 11.19 -6.64
C ASN A 11 -4.92 11.21 -8.13
N ASP A 12 -6.21 11.40 -8.43
CA ASP A 12 -6.74 11.49 -9.79
C ASP A 12 -6.72 12.92 -10.36
N GLY A 13 -6.18 13.89 -9.61
CA GLY A 13 -6.18 15.31 -9.99
C GLY A 13 -7.56 15.98 -9.92
N SER A 14 -8.62 15.25 -9.56
CA SER A 14 -10.00 15.78 -9.46
C SER A 14 -10.17 16.79 -8.32
N GLY A 15 -9.25 16.76 -7.33
CA GLY A 15 -9.21 17.68 -6.19
C GLY A 15 -8.69 19.09 -6.50
N MET A 16 -8.59 19.51 -7.77
CA MET A 16 -8.01 20.80 -8.19
C MET A 16 -8.69 22.06 -7.58
N PHE A 17 -9.82 21.89 -6.87
CA PHE A 17 -10.55 22.95 -6.18
C PHE A 17 -10.49 22.89 -4.64
N GLY A 18 -9.71 21.98 -4.05
CA GLY A 18 -9.31 22.05 -2.63
C GLY A 18 -10.42 21.93 -1.59
N LEU A 19 -11.57 21.31 -1.91
CA LEU A 19 -12.71 21.22 -0.99
C LEU A 19 -13.05 19.80 -0.52
N GLU A 20 -12.50 18.75 -1.13
CA GLU A 20 -12.77 17.37 -0.73
C GLU A 20 -11.49 16.67 -0.27
N PRO A 21 -11.47 16.07 0.94
CA PRO A 21 -10.33 15.28 1.38
C PRO A 21 -10.14 14.08 0.44
N ALA A 22 -8.88 13.72 0.17
CA ALA A 22 -8.56 12.53 -0.62
C ALA A 22 -9.24 11.31 0.01
N ARG A 23 -10.00 10.55 -0.80
CA ARG A 23 -10.75 9.40 -0.31
C ARG A 23 -9.78 8.27 0.02
N GLU A 24 -9.82 7.80 1.26
CA GLU A 24 -9.07 6.63 1.69
C GLU A 24 -9.77 5.35 1.23
N HIS A 25 -8.95 4.41 0.77
CA HIS A 25 -9.32 3.07 0.34
C HIS A 25 -8.45 2.06 1.08
N ALA A 26 -9.00 0.88 1.36
CA ALA A 26 -8.27 -0.22 1.96
C ALA A 26 -8.30 -1.44 1.03
N TYR A 27 -7.16 -2.09 0.89
CA TYR A 27 -6.96 -3.27 0.05
C TYR A 27 -6.21 -4.33 0.85
N GLU A 28 -6.77 -5.54 0.92
CA GLU A 28 -6.11 -6.68 1.55
C GLU A 28 -5.32 -7.48 0.52
N VAL A 29 -4.05 -7.75 0.81
CA VAL A 29 -3.14 -8.46 -0.09
C VAL A 29 -2.27 -9.45 0.69
N GLU A 30 -1.92 -10.56 0.04
CA GLU A 30 -0.95 -11.52 0.56
C GLU A 30 0.44 -11.22 -0.03
N LEU A 31 1.42 -10.93 0.83
CA LEU A 31 2.80 -10.61 0.43
C LEU A 31 3.78 -11.56 1.13
N ASP A 32 4.85 -11.96 0.44
CA ASP A 32 5.92 -12.77 1.05
C ASP A 32 6.99 -11.89 1.70
N THR A 33 6.62 -11.18 2.76
CA THR A 33 7.55 -10.29 3.48
C THR A 33 8.47 -11.04 4.44
N ALA A 34 8.10 -12.25 4.85
CA ALA A 34 8.85 -13.11 5.76
C ALA A 34 10.20 -13.56 5.18
N SER A 35 10.27 -13.81 3.87
CA SER A 35 11.52 -14.16 3.19
C SER A 35 12.51 -12.99 3.24
N LEU A 36 12.03 -11.76 3.03
CA LEU A 36 12.84 -10.55 3.09
C LEU A 36 13.35 -10.24 4.51
N ARG A 37 12.49 -10.42 5.53
CA ARG A 37 12.87 -10.24 6.94
C ARG A 37 14.01 -11.18 7.39
N ARG A 38 14.14 -12.37 6.77
CA ARG A 38 15.22 -13.33 7.09
C ARG A 38 16.56 -12.96 6.48
N GLU A 39 16.56 -12.31 5.32
CA GLU A 39 17.80 -11.89 4.63
C GLU A 39 18.38 -10.59 5.22
N GLY A 40 17.58 -9.85 5.99
CA GLY A 40 17.99 -8.66 6.76
C GLY A 40 16.80 -7.72 7.01
N PRO A 41 16.96 -6.64 7.80
CA PRO A 41 15.94 -5.61 7.92
C PRO A 41 15.89 -4.75 6.65
N ASP A 42 15.31 -5.28 5.57
CA ASP A 42 15.07 -4.52 4.35
C ASP A 42 13.64 -3.98 4.31
N GLU A 43 13.31 -3.17 5.32
CA GLU A 43 12.01 -2.52 5.45
C GLU A 43 11.67 -1.68 4.22
N GLN A 44 12.68 -1.13 3.54
CA GLN A 44 12.49 -0.39 2.29
C GLN A 44 11.97 -1.29 1.16
N THR A 45 12.53 -2.49 1.00
CA THR A 45 12.05 -3.44 0.00
C THR A 45 10.62 -3.88 0.30
N ILE A 46 10.27 -4.11 1.57
CA ILE A 46 8.91 -4.44 1.98
C ILE A 46 7.93 -3.30 1.63
N LEU A 47 8.30 -2.05 1.95
CA LEU A 47 7.50 -0.88 1.60
C LEU A 47 7.35 -0.70 0.08
N GLU A 48 8.40 -0.94 -0.70
CA GLU A 48 8.36 -0.89 -2.17
C GLU A 48 7.43 -1.97 -2.74
N MET A 49 7.44 -3.19 -2.18
CA MET A 49 6.48 -4.23 -2.55
C MET A 49 5.03 -3.82 -2.26
N MET A 50 4.75 -3.27 -1.08
CA MET A 50 3.42 -2.79 -0.72
C MET A 50 2.94 -1.66 -1.65
N ARG A 51 3.84 -0.71 -1.97
CA ARG A 51 3.55 0.36 -2.94
C ARG A 51 3.28 -0.20 -4.32
N SER A 52 4.05 -1.20 -4.77
CA SER A 52 3.81 -1.86 -6.04
C SER A 52 2.44 -2.53 -6.06
N ALA A 53 2.09 -3.28 -5.01
CA ALA A 53 0.78 -3.94 -4.91
C ALA A 53 -0.39 -2.95 -4.98
N VAL A 54 -0.26 -1.78 -4.34
CA VAL A 54 -1.26 -0.70 -4.42
C VAL A 54 -1.35 -0.11 -5.84
N ARG A 55 -0.22 0.15 -6.49
CA ARG A 55 -0.20 0.66 -7.88
C ARG A 55 -0.78 -0.34 -8.87
N ASP A 56 -0.49 -1.62 -8.72
CA ASP A 56 -1.02 -2.68 -9.57
C ASP A 56 -2.54 -2.83 -9.39
N HIS A 57 -3.05 -2.61 -8.16
CA HIS A 57 -4.47 -2.68 -7.85
C HIS A 57 -5.27 -1.44 -8.28
N ALA A 58 -4.74 -0.23 -8.02
CA ALA A 58 -5.49 1.03 -8.11
C ALA A 58 -4.93 2.04 -9.14
N GLY A 59 -3.83 1.70 -9.83
CA GLY A 59 -3.18 2.52 -10.86
C GLY A 59 -2.04 3.41 -10.34
N GLU A 60 -1.32 4.06 -11.25
CA GLU A 60 -0.11 4.84 -10.93
C GLU A 60 -0.36 6.07 -10.03
N GLY A 61 -1.61 6.56 -9.95
CA GLY A 61 -2.00 7.64 -9.06
C GLY A 61 -2.23 7.23 -7.61
N ALA A 62 -2.13 5.94 -7.29
CA ALA A 62 -2.37 5.43 -5.94
C ALA A 62 -1.14 5.61 -5.04
N VAL A 63 -1.37 6.21 -3.87
CA VAL A 63 -0.35 6.49 -2.85
C VAL A 63 -0.68 5.72 -1.59
N LEU A 64 0.22 4.82 -1.17
CA LEU A 64 0.12 4.10 0.09
C LEU A 64 0.25 5.08 1.26
N THR A 65 -0.72 5.07 2.18
CA THR A 65 -0.75 5.93 3.38
C THR A 65 -0.57 5.16 4.68
N ASP A 66 -0.96 3.88 4.72
CA ASP A 66 -0.81 3.01 5.88
C ASP A 66 -0.71 1.54 5.47
N ALA A 67 -0.09 0.71 6.31
CA ALA A 67 0.03 -0.73 6.10
C ALA A 67 -0.01 -1.48 7.44
N GLU A 68 -0.97 -2.38 7.59
CA GLU A 68 -1.18 -3.18 8.80
C GLU A 68 -1.08 -4.67 8.45
N GLU A 69 -0.23 -5.42 9.16
CA GLU A 69 -0.20 -6.88 9.06
C GLU A 69 -1.43 -7.44 9.76
N ILE A 70 -2.31 -8.09 9.01
CA ILE A 70 -3.53 -8.72 9.54
C ILE A 70 -3.31 -10.23 9.59
N SER A 71 -2.70 -10.68 10.69
CA SER A 71 -2.44 -12.11 10.94
C SER A 71 -3.72 -12.94 10.75
N SER A 72 -3.65 -14.02 9.95
CA SER A 72 -4.67 -15.08 9.92
C SER A 72 -4.21 -16.28 10.74
#